data_AF-A0A7J9CQ22-F1
#
_entry.id   AF-A0A7J9CQ22-F1
#
_cell.length_a   1.000
_cell.length_b   1.000
_cell.length_c   1.000
_cell.angle_alpha   90.00
_cell.angle_beta   90.00
_cell.angle_gamma   90.00
#
_symmetry.space_group_name_H-M   'P 1'
#
loop_
_entity.id
_entity.type
_entity.pdbx_description
1 polymer ?
#
loop_
_entity_poly.entity_id
_entity_poly.type
_entity_poly.pdbx_seq_one_letter_code
_entity_poly.pdbx_strand_id
1 'polypeptide(L)'
;MEMAAQSLLFAQDGVTDYVDIDQNVAYESALKSWAKWVEENVDPNQTSVFFSSLAPSHMMSSAWNNTNGIMCFNETTPIVNTSTFDVGTNQQLSAILDNVVRSMKIPIQFLNITRLSEYRKDAHTSIYAAPGGKLLTQEQKADPARYADCVHWCLPGLPDTWNELLYTLIIYQT
;
A
#
# COMPACT_ATOMS: atom_id res chain seq x y z
N MET A 1 -31.93 -25.48 -8.49
CA MET A 1 -30.49 -25.29 -8.78
C MET A 1 -30.12 -23.93 -8.24
N GLU A 2 -29.74 -23.94 -6.98
CA GLU A 2 -29.53 -22.78 -6.12
C GLU A 2 -28.05 -22.40 -6.24
N MET A 3 -27.74 -21.15 -6.60
CA MET A 3 -26.41 -20.58 -6.43
C MET A 3 -26.58 -19.23 -5.74
N ALA A 4 -26.71 -19.25 -4.42
CA ALA A 4 -26.46 -18.08 -3.60
C ALA A 4 -24.95 -18.00 -3.35
N ALA A 5 -24.24 -17.33 -4.26
CA ALA A 5 -22.90 -16.82 -4.00
C ALA A 5 -23.03 -15.58 -3.09
N GLN A 6 -23.20 -15.79 -1.79
CA GLN A 6 -23.12 -14.75 -0.77
C GLN A 6 -22.33 -15.26 0.43
N SER A 7 -21.02 -15.39 0.26
CA SER A 7 -20.08 -15.36 1.38
C SER A 7 -19.25 -14.07 1.28
N LEU A 8 -19.93 -12.95 1.48
CA LEU A 8 -19.30 -11.74 2.00
C LEU A 8 -19.31 -11.91 3.52
N LEU A 9 -18.13 -12.04 4.13
CA LEU A 9 -17.96 -12.08 5.58
C LEU A 9 -18.50 -10.78 6.18
N PHE A 10 -19.69 -10.84 6.75
CA PHE A 10 -20.17 -9.80 7.66
C PHE A 10 -19.60 -10.13 9.04
N ALA A 11 -18.74 -9.26 9.57
CA ALA A 11 -18.50 -9.24 11.01
C ALA A 11 -19.78 -8.73 11.68
N GLN A 12 -20.72 -9.65 11.94
CA GLN A 12 -21.86 -9.41 12.82
C GLN A 12 -21.42 -9.65 14.26
N ASP A 13 -21.87 -8.81 15.18
CA ASP A 13 -21.59 -8.98 16.61
C ASP A 13 -21.93 -10.41 17.06
N GLY A 14 -20.92 -11.13 17.57
CA GLY A 14 -21.06 -12.50 18.06
C GLY A 14 -20.75 -13.63 17.07
N VAL A 15 -20.43 -13.33 15.80
CA VAL A 15 -19.92 -14.34 14.85
C VAL A 15 -18.39 -14.38 14.92
N THR A 16 -17.84 -15.51 15.36
CA THR A 16 -16.39 -15.73 15.49
C THR A 16 -15.80 -16.63 14.42
N ASP A 17 -16.64 -17.16 13.52
CA ASP A 17 -16.19 -18.05 12.46
C ASP A 17 -15.60 -17.22 11.32
N TYR A 18 -14.32 -17.44 11.05
CA TYR A 18 -13.61 -16.88 9.90
C TYR A 18 -13.11 -18.03 9.03
N VAL A 19 -13.09 -17.80 7.72
CA VAL A 19 -12.58 -18.74 6.73
C VAL A 19 -11.37 -18.12 6.07
N ASP A 20 -10.31 -18.91 5.89
CA ASP A 20 -9.15 -18.49 5.13
C ASP A 20 -9.53 -18.36 3.65
N ILE A 21 -9.33 -17.16 3.12
CA ILE A 21 -9.59 -16.83 1.71
C ILE A 21 -8.28 -16.37 1.10
N ASP A 22 -8.03 -16.76 -0.16
CA ASP A 22 -6.90 -16.26 -0.93
C ASP A 22 -6.88 -14.72 -0.96
N GLN A 23 -5.69 -14.14 -0.78
CA GLN A 23 -5.53 -12.68 -0.64
C GLN A 23 -6.07 -11.94 -1.85
N ASN A 24 -5.84 -12.44 -3.06
CA ASN A 24 -6.28 -11.78 -4.28
C ASN A 24 -7.80 -11.83 -4.41
N VAL A 25 -8.41 -12.96 -4.07
CA VAL A 25 -9.87 -13.14 -4.06
C VAL A 25 -10.52 -12.20 -3.03
N ALA A 26 -9.97 -12.14 -1.82
CA ALA A 26 -10.46 -11.25 -0.77
C ALA A 26 -10.32 -9.77 -1.18
N TYR A 27 -9.19 -9.39 -1.76
CA TYR A 27 -8.93 -8.03 -2.24
C TYR A 27 -9.87 -7.61 -3.37
N GLU A 28 -10.09 -8.48 -4.37
CA GLU A 28 -11.03 -8.22 -5.46
C GLU A 28 -12.46 -8.07 -4.93
N SER A 29 -12.89 -8.92 -4.01
CA SER A 29 -14.22 -8.85 -3.40
C SER A 29 -14.44 -7.55 -2.62
N ALA A 30 -13.43 -7.13 -1.84
CA ALA A 30 -13.45 -5.86 -1.11
C ALA A 30 -13.52 -4.66 -2.08
N LEU A 31 -12.70 -4.66 -3.14
CA LEU A 31 -12.70 -3.59 -4.14
C LEU A 31 -14.01 -3.51 -4.91
N LYS A 32 -14.63 -4.64 -5.29
CA LYS A 32 -15.95 -4.64 -5.93
C LYS A 32 -17.03 -4.07 -5.03
N SER A 33 -16.96 -4.38 -3.73
CA SER A 33 -17.89 -3.83 -2.74
C SER A 33 -17.71 -2.31 -2.58
N TRP A 34 -16.46 -1.84 -2.51
CA TRP A 34 -16.14 -0.41 -2.52
C TRP A 34 -16.60 0.28 -3.81
N ALA A 35 -16.32 -0.31 -4.98
CA ALA A 35 -16.70 0.25 -6.27
C ALA A 35 -18.22 0.41 -6.40
N LYS A 36 -18.98 -0.62 -6.00
CA LYS A 36 -20.44 -0.54 -5.95
C LYS A 36 -20.91 0.60 -5.03
N TRP A 37 -20.34 0.72 -3.85
CA TRP A 37 -20.69 1.80 -2.93
C TRP A 37 -20.40 3.17 -3.55
N VAL A 38 -19.25 3.36 -4.21
CA VAL A 38 -18.92 4.61 -4.90
C VAL A 38 -19.96 4.94 -5.97
N GLU A 39 -20.31 3.98 -6.83
CA GLU A 39 -21.31 4.18 -7.89
C GLU A 39 -22.71 4.53 -7.37
N GLU A 40 -23.08 4.03 -6.19
CA GLU A 40 -24.39 4.27 -5.59
C GLU A 40 -24.47 5.58 -4.78
N ASN A 41 -23.33 6.11 -4.31
CA ASN A 41 -23.32 7.16 -3.29
C ASN A 41 -22.55 8.44 -3.67
N VAL A 42 -21.72 8.42 -4.73
CA VAL A 42 -20.89 9.57 -5.11
C VAL A 42 -21.50 10.31 -6.29
N ASP A 43 -21.73 11.62 -6.13
CA ASP A 43 -22.05 12.51 -7.26
C ASP A 43 -20.74 13.02 -7.90
N PRO A 44 -20.39 12.59 -9.13
CA PRO A 44 -19.15 12.98 -9.79
C PRO A 44 -19.10 14.48 -10.15
N ASN A 45 -20.22 15.21 -10.13
CA ASN A 45 -20.22 16.65 -10.35
C ASN A 45 -19.80 17.44 -9.09
N GLN A 46 -19.84 16.81 -7.92
CA GLN A 46 -19.53 17.45 -6.64
C GLN A 46 -18.28 16.84 -5.97
N THR A 47 -17.95 15.60 -6.29
CA THR A 47 -16.90 14.84 -5.60
C THR A 47 -15.96 14.18 -6.59
N SER A 48 -14.65 14.42 -6.40
CA SER A 48 -13.59 13.66 -7.05
C SER A 48 -13.15 12.51 -6.16
N VAL A 49 -13.03 11.30 -6.73
CA VAL A 49 -12.57 10.11 -6.00
C VAL A 49 -11.15 9.77 -6.43
N PHE A 50 -10.28 9.62 -5.44
CA PHE A 50 -8.87 9.26 -5.63
C PHE A 50 -8.61 7.88 -5.06
N PHE A 51 -7.75 7.10 -5.71
CA PHE A 51 -7.29 5.82 -5.19
C PHE A 51 -5.76 5.77 -5.26
N SER A 52 -5.11 5.57 -4.12
CA SER A 52 -3.66 5.38 -4.06
C SER A 52 -3.29 3.94 -4.34
N SER A 53 -2.32 3.73 -5.22
CA SER A 53 -1.75 2.41 -5.46
C SER A 53 -0.99 1.90 -4.23
N LEU A 54 -0.51 0.66 -4.30
CA LEU A 54 0.19 -0.02 -3.22
C LEU A 54 1.44 0.74 -2.77
N ALA A 55 1.55 1.02 -1.47
CA ALA A 55 2.80 1.44 -0.86
C ALA A 55 3.67 0.20 -0.57
N PRO A 56 4.88 0.11 -1.14
CA PRO A 56 5.74 -1.06 -0.99
C PRO A 56 6.40 -1.10 0.39
N SER A 57 6.83 -2.29 0.80
CA SER A 57 7.74 -2.49 1.92
C SER A 57 9.14 -2.84 1.42
N HIS A 58 10.15 -2.69 2.27
CA HIS A 58 11.55 -2.95 1.93
C HIS A 58 12.16 -3.98 2.88
N MET A 59 11.60 -5.20 2.86
CA MET A 59 11.95 -6.28 3.79
C MET A 59 13.18 -7.09 3.38
N MET A 60 13.64 -6.99 2.14
CA MET A 60 14.74 -7.82 1.62
C MET A 60 15.81 -6.98 0.94
N SER A 61 16.92 -6.73 1.63
CA SER A 61 18.05 -5.94 1.13
C SER A 61 18.69 -6.47 -0.16
N SER A 62 18.65 -7.79 -0.36
CA SER A 62 19.14 -8.41 -1.58
C SER A 62 18.31 -8.06 -2.82
N ALA A 63 17.06 -7.58 -2.66
CA ALA A 63 16.23 -7.11 -3.78
C ALA A 63 16.91 -5.99 -4.58
N TRP A 64 17.76 -5.19 -3.93
CA TRP A 64 18.55 -4.12 -4.55
C TRP A 64 20.05 -4.36 -4.47
N ASN A 65 20.47 -5.63 -4.53
CA ASN A 65 21.87 -6.08 -4.54
C ASN A 65 22.68 -5.77 -3.27
N ASN A 66 22.03 -5.49 -2.13
CA ASN A 66 22.70 -5.39 -0.84
C ASN A 66 22.58 -6.71 -0.05
N THR A 67 23.39 -7.71 -0.37
CA THR A 67 23.27 -9.06 0.24
C THR A 67 23.64 -9.11 1.73
N ASN A 68 24.37 -8.12 2.23
CA ASN A 68 24.80 -8.04 3.63
C ASN A 68 23.97 -7.01 4.44
N GLY A 69 23.00 -6.34 3.80
CA GLY A 69 22.12 -5.38 4.44
C GLY A 69 21.04 -6.06 5.28
N ILE A 70 20.41 -5.29 6.18
CA ILE A 70 19.32 -5.78 7.04
C ILE A 70 18.05 -5.03 6.64
N MET A 71 17.21 -5.64 5.80
CA MET A 71 15.99 -4.99 5.30
C MET A 71 16.30 -3.56 4.79
N CYS A 72 15.55 -2.54 5.22
CA CYS A 72 15.79 -1.12 4.95
C CYS A 72 16.79 -0.43 5.90
N PHE A 73 17.35 -1.12 6.90
CA PHE A 73 18.26 -0.50 7.88
C PHE A 73 19.57 -0.07 7.23
N ASN A 74 20.04 1.13 7.61
CA ASN A 74 21.23 1.81 7.04
C ASN A 74 21.17 2.09 5.54
N GLU A 75 20.01 1.92 4.89
CA GLU A 75 19.79 2.44 3.55
C GLU A 75 19.57 3.96 3.62
N THR A 76 20.47 4.73 3.02
CA THR A 76 20.47 6.21 3.13
C THR A 76 20.33 6.93 1.79
N THR A 77 20.28 6.16 0.70
CA THR A 77 20.05 6.66 -0.65
C THR A 77 18.99 5.82 -1.34
N PRO A 78 18.21 6.40 -2.28
CA PRO A 78 17.34 5.62 -3.14
C PRO A 78 18.11 4.56 -3.93
N ILE A 79 17.37 3.60 -4.50
CA ILE A 79 17.88 2.73 -5.55
C ILE A 79 18.21 3.63 -6.75
N VAL A 80 19.48 3.64 -7.15
CA VAL A 80 19.98 4.44 -8.29
C VAL A 80 20.12 3.63 -9.56
N ASN A 81 20.26 2.31 -9.46
CA ASN A 81 20.39 1.44 -10.63
C ASN A 81 19.00 1.08 -11.17
N THR A 82 18.76 1.37 -12.45
CA THR A 82 17.51 1.05 -13.15
C THR A 82 17.45 -0.40 -13.65
N SER A 83 18.46 -1.24 -13.35
CA SER A 83 18.36 -2.69 -13.51
C SER A 83 17.09 -3.22 -12.86
N THR A 84 16.53 -4.31 -13.37
CA THR A 84 15.34 -4.95 -12.79
C THR A 84 15.60 -5.33 -11.33
N PHE A 85 14.80 -4.76 -10.41
CA PHE A 85 14.75 -5.11 -9.00
C PHE A 85 13.29 -5.37 -8.62
N ASP A 86 13.09 -6.22 -7.62
CA ASP A 86 11.78 -6.62 -7.12
C ASP A 86 11.80 -6.64 -5.59
N VAL A 87 11.06 -5.72 -4.97
CA VAL A 87 10.95 -5.60 -3.51
C VAL A 87 9.81 -6.46 -2.93
N GLY A 88 9.16 -7.28 -3.75
CA GLY A 88 8.10 -8.20 -3.34
C GLY A 88 6.69 -7.58 -3.36
N THR A 89 6.51 -6.44 -4.04
CA THR A 89 5.18 -5.85 -4.22
C THR A 89 4.28 -6.80 -5.03
N ASN A 90 3.13 -7.18 -4.48
CA ASN A 90 2.20 -8.08 -5.17
C ASN A 90 1.53 -7.37 -6.37
N GLN A 91 2.12 -7.55 -7.56
CA GLN A 91 1.63 -6.97 -8.81
C GLN A 91 0.24 -7.48 -9.23
N GLN A 92 -0.22 -8.63 -8.71
CA GLN A 92 -1.57 -9.12 -9.00
C GLN A 92 -2.63 -8.23 -8.37
N LEU A 93 -2.37 -7.69 -7.17
CA LEU A 93 -3.29 -6.73 -6.53
C LEU A 93 -3.42 -5.45 -7.35
N SER A 94 -2.33 -4.97 -7.94
CA SER A 94 -2.35 -3.82 -8.87
C SER A 94 -3.21 -4.12 -10.10
N ALA A 95 -3.08 -5.31 -10.70
CA ALA A 95 -3.89 -5.71 -11.85
C ALA A 95 -5.38 -5.85 -11.50
N ILE A 96 -5.71 -6.37 -10.31
CA ILE A 96 -7.08 -6.46 -9.82
C ILE A 96 -7.68 -5.06 -9.64
N LEU A 97 -6.93 -4.15 -9.02
CA LEU A 97 -7.34 -2.76 -8.83
C LEU A 97 -7.60 -2.06 -10.16
N ASP A 98 -6.68 -2.18 -11.11
CA ASP A 98 -6.84 -1.63 -12.46
C ASP A 98 -8.10 -2.17 -13.16
N ASN A 99 -8.36 -3.48 -13.06
CA ASN A 99 -9.53 -4.11 -13.65
C ASN A 99 -10.84 -3.61 -13.03
N VAL A 100 -10.90 -3.51 -11.70
CA VAL A 100 -12.08 -3.00 -11.00
C VAL A 100 -12.32 -1.55 -11.37
N VAL A 101 -11.31 -0.68 -11.26
CA VAL A 101 -11.44 0.76 -11.55
C VAL A 101 -11.84 1.01 -13.00
N ARG A 102 -11.27 0.29 -13.98
CA ARG A 102 -11.66 0.42 -15.40
C ARG A 102 -13.09 0.00 -15.70
N SER A 103 -13.69 -0.82 -14.85
CA SER A 103 -15.08 -1.27 -15.00
C SER A 103 -16.09 -0.31 -14.37
N MET A 104 -15.64 0.68 -13.60
CA MET A 104 -16.50 1.65 -12.93
C MET A 104 -17.03 2.70 -13.90
N LYS A 105 -18.26 3.16 -13.64
CA LYS A 105 -18.89 4.28 -14.36
C LYS A 105 -18.40 5.64 -13.88
N ILE A 106 -18.06 5.74 -12.59
CA ILE A 106 -17.52 6.96 -11.98
C ILE A 106 -16.01 7.00 -12.23
N PRO A 107 -15.47 8.11 -12.77
CA PRO A 107 -14.04 8.23 -12.99
C PRO A 107 -13.30 8.24 -11.65
N ILE A 108 -12.34 7.32 -11.51
CA ILE A 108 -11.43 7.28 -10.36
C ILE A 108 -10.08 7.83 -10.80
N GLN A 109 -9.55 8.75 -10.02
CA GLN A 109 -8.22 9.29 -10.22
C GLN A 109 -7.20 8.41 -9.52
N PHE A 110 -6.33 7.78 -10.29
CA PHE A 110 -5.34 6.86 -9.75
C PHE A 110 -4.03 7.57 -9.40
N LEU A 111 -3.64 7.51 -8.12
CA LEU A 111 -2.32 7.94 -7.67
C LEU A 111 -1.40 6.72 -7.75
N ASN A 112 -0.74 6.56 -8.90
CA ASN A 112 0.25 5.50 -9.10
C ASN A 112 1.56 5.84 -8.39
N ILE A 113 1.62 5.56 -7.10
CA ILE A 113 2.77 5.79 -6.23
C ILE A 113 3.69 4.57 -6.12
N THR A 114 3.29 3.40 -6.60
CA THR A 114 3.97 2.14 -6.29
C THR A 114 5.41 2.16 -6.80
N ARG A 115 5.61 2.31 -8.11
CA ARG A 115 6.94 2.16 -8.70
C ARG A 115 7.92 3.23 -8.21
N LEU A 116 7.50 4.49 -8.08
CA LEU A 116 8.35 5.55 -7.54
C LEU A 116 8.74 5.26 -6.07
N SER A 117 7.84 4.63 -5.31
CA SER A 117 8.06 4.32 -3.90
C SER A 117 8.98 3.12 -3.72
N GLU A 118 8.99 2.17 -4.65
CA GLU A 118 9.91 1.02 -4.63
C GLU A 118 11.38 1.44 -4.79
N TYR A 119 11.67 2.62 -5.35
CA TYR A 119 13.03 3.15 -5.38
C TYR A 119 13.49 3.68 -4.00
N ARG A 120 12.56 3.94 -3.08
CA ARG A 120 12.79 4.75 -1.87
C ARG A 120 13.09 3.91 -0.63
N LYS A 121 13.96 2.91 -0.77
CA LYS A 121 14.47 2.09 0.35
C LYS A 121 15.06 2.91 1.51
N ASP A 122 15.44 4.16 1.26
CA ASP A 122 16.00 5.13 2.20
C ASP A 122 14.99 5.87 3.07
N ALA A 123 13.69 5.82 2.71
CA ALA A 123 12.69 6.72 3.28
C ALA A 123 11.89 6.13 4.46
N HIS A 124 12.17 4.88 4.84
CA HIS A 124 11.46 4.20 5.92
C HIS A 124 11.87 4.69 7.31
N THR A 125 10.99 4.50 8.30
CA THR A 125 11.28 4.82 9.71
C THR A 125 12.37 3.95 10.31
N SER A 126 12.56 2.72 9.81
CA SER A 126 13.55 1.77 10.30
C SER A 126 13.48 1.63 11.84
N ILE A 127 14.60 1.75 12.55
CA ILE A 127 14.68 1.69 14.02
C ILE A 127 14.27 2.98 14.74
N TYR A 128 13.73 3.97 14.02
CA TYR A 128 13.24 5.23 14.59
C TYR A 128 11.72 5.26 14.75
N ALA A 129 11.05 4.14 14.46
CA ALA A 129 9.63 3.97 14.71
C ALA A 129 9.29 3.95 16.21
N ALA A 130 8.00 4.14 16.51
CA ALA A 130 7.45 4.11 17.86
C ALA A 130 6.31 3.09 17.99
N PRO A 131 6.59 1.77 17.87
CA PRO A 131 5.56 0.75 17.98
C PRO A 131 4.84 0.85 19.33
N GLY A 132 3.51 0.89 19.33
CA GLY A 132 2.71 1.09 20.54
C GLY A 132 2.91 2.46 21.21
N GLY A 133 3.36 3.47 20.46
CA GLY A 133 3.51 4.86 20.93
C GLY A 133 4.77 5.12 21.76
N LYS A 134 5.71 4.17 21.84
CA LYS A 134 6.97 4.32 22.57
C LYS A 134 8.16 4.12 21.64
N LEU A 135 9.15 5.01 21.76
CA LEU A 135 10.41 4.87 21.03
C LEU A 135 11.13 3.59 21.46
N LEU A 136 11.79 2.95 20.49
CA LEU A 136 12.64 1.80 20.75
C LEU A 136 13.78 2.15 21.71
N THR A 137 14.06 1.24 22.64
CA THR A 137 15.23 1.33 23.54
C THR A 137 16.52 1.15 22.75
N GLN A 138 17.67 1.48 23.35
CA GLN A 138 18.98 1.26 22.70
C GLN A 138 19.23 -0.23 22.41
N GLU A 139 18.79 -1.12 23.29
CA GLU A 139 18.87 -2.57 23.10
C GLU A 139 18.04 -3.03 21.89
N GLN A 140 16.83 -2.49 21.72
CA GLN A 140 15.97 -2.80 20.58
C GLN A 140 16.54 -2.22 19.28
N LYS A 141 17.08 -1.00 19.32
CA LYS A 141 17.75 -0.37 18.16
C LYS A 141 18.99 -1.15 17.71
N ALA A 142 19.65 -1.87 18.63
CA ALA A 142 20.79 -2.72 18.31
C ALA A 142 20.40 -4.02 17.57
N ASP A 143 19.11 -4.36 17.48
CA ASP A 143 18.59 -5.51 16.73
C ASP A 143 17.62 -5.07 15.60
N PRO A 144 18.12 -4.42 14.54
CA PRO A 144 17.29 -3.95 13.43
C PRO A 144 16.59 -5.08 12.68
N ALA A 145 17.13 -6.31 12.71
CA ALA A 145 16.49 -7.46 12.06
C ALA A 145 15.12 -7.78 12.66
N ARG A 146 14.91 -7.45 13.93
CA ARG A 146 13.65 -7.63 14.64
C ARG A 146 12.81 -6.37 14.74
N TYR A 147 13.45 -5.21 14.83
CA TYR A 147 12.78 -3.96 15.22
C TYR A 147 12.73 -2.88 14.14
N ALA A 148 13.41 -3.04 12.99
CA ALA A 148 13.30 -2.06 11.93
C ALA A 148 11.92 -2.11 11.26
N ASP A 149 11.25 -0.97 11.23
CA ASP A 149 10.01 -0.78 10.49
C ASP A 149 10.34 -0.35 9.05
N CYS A 150 10.18 -1.28 8.12
CA CYS A 150 10.39 -1.09 6.68
C CYS A 150 9.07 -1.05 5.91
N VAL A 151 8.01 -0.57 6.56
CA VAL A 151 6.66 -0.38 5.99
C VAL A 151 6.25 1.09 6.09
N HIS A 152 6.46 1.73 7.24
CA HIS A 152 6.12 3.14 7.45
C HIS A 152 7.26 4.07 7.01
N TRP A 153 6.91 5.33 6.75
CA TRP A 153 7.78 6.32 6.14
C TRP A 153 8.07 7.47 7.10
N CYS A 154 9.29 7.99 7.06
CA CYS A 154 9.64 9.22 7.76
C CYS A 154 8.85 10.42 7.19
N LEU A 155 8.63 11.43 8.05
CA LEU A 155 8.13 12.75 7.67
C LEU A 155 9.09 13.84 8.20
N PRO A 156 9.50 14.83 7.38
CA PRO A 156 9.24 14.93 5.94
C PRO A 156 9.89 13.76 5.17
N GLY A 157 9.31 13.38 4.03
CA GLY A 157 9.74 12.19 3.29
C GLY A 157 8.87 11.82 2.09
N LEU A 158 8.88 10.54 1.74
CA LEU A 158 8.17 10.03 0.55
C LEU A 158 6.67 10.36 0.51
N PRO A 159 5.90 10.32 1.62
CA PRO A 159 4.49 10.70 1.58
C PRO A 159 4.26 12.16 1.16
N ASP A 160 5.25 13.05 1.30
CA ASP A 160 5.13 14.43 0.80
C ASP A 160 5.02 14.44 -0.73
N THR A 161 5.80 13.62 -1.43
CA THR A 161 5.69 13.44 -2.89
C THR A 161 4.33 12.87 -3.29
N TRP A 162 3.75 11.95 -2.50
CA TRP A 162 2.40 11.45 -2.77
C TRP A 162 1.36 12.56 -2.65
N ASN A 163 1.51 13.44 -1.66
CA ASN A 163 0.66 14.60 -1.47
C ASN A 163 0.85 15.64 -2.58
N GLU A 164 2.06 15.81 -3.11
CA GLU A 164 2.30 16.67 -4.28
C GLU A 164 1.58 16.14 -5.54
N LEU A 165 1.58 14.82 -5.75
CA LEU A 165 0.81 14.19 -6.84
C LEU A 165 -0.70 14.39 -6.63
N LEU A 166 -1.20 14.18 -5.41
CA LEU A 166 -2.60 14.43 -5.07
C LEU A 166 -2.97 15.90 -5.31
N TYR A 167 -2.16 16.83 -4.81
CA TYR A 167 -2.36 18.26 -4.97
C TYR A 167 -2.42 18.64 -6.44
N THR A 168 -1.51 18.12 -7.25
CA THR A 168 -1.50 18.31 -8.71
C THR A 168 -2.82 17.84 -9.32
N LEU A 169 -3.28 16.63 -8.99
CA LEU A 169 -4.53 16.12 -9.51
C LEU A 169 -5.75 16.95 -9.08
N ILE A 170 -5.73 17.55 -7.89
CA ILE A 170 -6.80 18.44 -7.43
C ILE A 170 -6.80 19.77 -8.22
N ILE A 171 -5.64 20.40 -8.41
CA ILE A 171 -5.57 21.73 -9.04
C ILE A 171 -5.67 21.71 -10.57
N TYR A 172 -5.32 20.59 -11.22
CA TYR A 172 -5.39 20.46 -12.68
C TYR A 172 -6.71 19.87 -13.17
N GLN A 173 -7.62 19.47 -12.27
CA GLN A 173 -8.98 19.01 -12.62
C GLN A 173 -10.08 20.04 -12.39
N THR A 174 -9.72 21.28 -12.03
CA THR A 174 -10.58 22.46 -12.17
C THR A 174 -10.53 23.02 -13.59
#